data_AF-A0A7S2NRX1-F1
#
_entry.id   AF-A0A7S2NRX1-F1
#
_cell.length_a   1.000
_cell.length_b   1.000
_cell.length_c   1.000
_cell.angle_alpha   90.00
_cell.angle_beta   90.00
_cell.angle_gamma   90.00
#
_symmetry.space_group_name_H-M   'P 1'
#
loop_
_entity.id
_entity.type
_entity.pdbx_description
1 polymer ?
#
loop_
_entity_poly.entity_id
_entity_poly.type
_entity_poly.pdbx_seq_one_letter_code
_entity_poly.pdbx_strand_id
1 'polypeptide(L)'
;FCLLCNHTNVAFRIYYSPATSTSHALCRPCYDSARDTILIILFTVVGVVLMTTVLYKLYQRFAPLHRHQQVTAAWHTFRPHVKLKILLSFYLVVTKVDKVYEVEVPDEVKQVLRSFGVAVSFGTNSFDGVLQCLNLSGYLAKLVVYMAVPLIIAIAILLVGWARFCITKESTSQAFQLLTVPYLLQLFFIAYPLVTNVAFEAWSCYTFTEDQWLQPDVSVQCWTDEHHRILTVAITAVILYPVGLFILNAVLLYLARHAILAKEMTLLSRSVDFLHREYDPHVYWWELVEMAKRFVLVGAMTLAQGTLVQIYAGTLLSAAFMMFQVQATPYTDPADDYLATASSFCLVTVFLCCIGYKHIAMADQVQTSGHTLNDEYKLHGLTLIYIMLTSVFGALAFSAVLLVIQIAVEGARQRRDMLASKARRLRYSVVSKPK
;
A
#
# COMPACT_ATOMS: atom_id res chain seq x y z
N PHE A 1 -27.73 0.91 -8.70
CA PHE A 1 -28.48 2.17 -8.50
C PHE A 1 -29.44 2.00 -7.33
N CYS A 2 -29.39 2.84 -6.28
CA CYS A 2 -30.35 2.72 -5.18
C CYS A 2 -31.55 3.65 -5.45
N LEU A 3 -32.65 3.08 -5.94
CA LEU A 3 -33.95 3.77 -6.05
C LEU A 3 -34.38 4.42 -4.72
N LEU A 4 -33.82 3.99 -3.57
CA LEU A 4 -34.01 4.62 -2.26
C LEU A 4 -33.66 6.12 -2.24
N CYS A 5 -32.58 6.54 -2.90
CA CYS A 5 -32.17 7.95 -2.87
C CYS A 5 -32.83 8.79 -3.97
N ASN A 6 -33.64 8.18 -4.86
CA ASN A 6 -34.32 8.89 -5.94
C ASN A 6 -35.69 9.46 -5.51
N HIS A 7 -36.24 9.00 -4.38
CA HIS A 7 -37.63 9.24 -3.99
C HIS A 7 -37.86 10.36 -2.97
N THR A 8 -36.86 11.16 -2.62
CA THR A 8 -37.02 12.15 -1.56
C THR A 8 -37.03 13.58 -2.13
N ASN A 9 -38.20 14.22 -2.12
CA ASN A 9 -38.40 15.66 -2.30
C ASN A 9 -37.68 16.43 -1.18
N VAL A 10 -36.35 16.44 -1.18
CA VAL A 10 -35.53 16.99 -0.11
C VAL A 10 -34.75 18.18 -0.66
N ALA A 11 -34.84 19.32 0.02
CA ALA A 11 -34.17 20.58 -0.33
C ALA A 11 -32.63 20.53 -0.24
N PHE A 12 -32.05 19.36 0.01
CA PHE A 12 -30.62 19.16 0.29
C PHE A 12 -30.08 17.98 -0.51
N ARG A 13 -28.83 18.10 -1.00
CA ARG A 13 -28.14 17.01 -1.68
C ARG A 13 -27.93 15.84 -0.71
N ILE A 14 -28.10 14.62 -1.21
CA ILE A 14 -27.90 13.38 -0.47
C ILE A 14 -26.86 12.51 -1.18
N TYR A 15 -26.09 11.75 -0.41
CA TYR A 15 -25.16 10.74 -0.93
C TYR A 15 -25.56 9.35 -0.45
N TYR A 16 -25.23 8.35 -1.26
CA TYR A 16 -25.51 6.94 -1.00
C TYR A 16 -24.34 6.28 -0.28
N SER A 17 -24.61 5.66 0.86
CA SER A 17 -23.70 4.76 1.55
C SER A 17 -24.11 3.31 1.27
N PRO A 18 -23.24 2.48 0.66
CA PRO A 18 -23.55 1.08 0.43
C PRO A 18 -23.74 0.32 1.76
N ALA A 19 -24.51 -0.77 1.70
CA ALA A 19 -24.67 -1.66 2.84
C ALA A 19 -23.33 -2.29 3.22
N THR A 20 -23.10 -2.48 4.51
CA THR A 20 -22.01 -3.31 5.03
C THR A 20 -22.61 -4.50 5.77
N SER A 21 -21.78 -5.46 6.16
CA SER A 21 -22.22 -6.63 6.96
C SER A 21 -22.89 -6.22 8.29
N THR A 22 -22.67 -4.99 8.76
CA THR A 22 -23.20 -4.48 10.03
C THR A 22 -24.19 -3.32 9.87
N SER A 23 -24.42 -2.82 8.65
CA SER A 23 -25.28 -1.66 8.42
C SER A 23 -26.02 -1.75 7.08
N HIS A 24 -27.32 -1.48 7.08
CA HIS A 24 -28.09 -1.35 5.84
C HIS A 24 -27.60 -0.17 4.99
N ALA A 25 -27.93 -0.19 3.70
CA ALA A 25 -27.66 0.93 2.81
C ALA A 25 -28.45 2.17 3.26
N LEU A 26 -27.79 3.33 3.31
CA LEU A 26 -28.35 4.56 3.87
C LEU A 26 -28.11 5.73 2.91
N CYS A 27 -29.09 6.62 2.78
CA CYS A 27 -28.93 7.93 2.12
C CYS A 27 -28.74 8.99 3.21
N ARG A 28 -27.68 9.81 3.12
CA ARG A 28 -27.39 10.87 4.11
C ARG A 28 -27.27 12.24 3.45
N PRO A 29 -27.66 13.34 4.12
CA PRO A 29 -27.49 14.70 3.58
C PRO A 29 -26.02 15.11 3.49
N CYS A 30 -25.68 15.90 2.47
CA CYS A 30 -24.32 16.35 2.17
C CYS A 30 -23.76 17.42 3.11
N TYR A 31 -24.63 18.14 3.83
CA TYR A 31 -24.26 19.31 4.64
C TYR A 31 -23.33 18.95 5.82
N ASP A 32 -23.56 17.81 6.49
CA ASP A 32 -22.71 17.37 7.60
C ASP A 32 -21.43 16.67 7.10
N SER A 33 -21.52 15.87 6.04
CA SER A 33 -20.41 14.99 5.65
C SER A 33 -19.26 15.72 4.95
N ALA A 34 -19.50 16.71 4.08
CA ALA A 34 -18.41 17.36 3.36
C ALA A 34 -17.58 18.27 4.28
N ARG A 35 -18.26 19.07 5.12
CA ARG A 35 -17.60 19.94 6.11
C ARG A 35 -16.88 19.11 7.15
N ASP A 36 -17.55 18.11 7.72
CA ASP A 36 -16.95 17.32 8.80
C ASP A 36 -15.85 16.40 8.27
N THR A 37 -15.94 15.85 7.05
CA THR A 37 -14.85 15.02 6.49
C THR A 37 -13.63 15.86 6.10
N ILE A 38 -13.82 17.04 5.49
CA ILE A 38 -12.71 17.96 5.20
C ILE A 38 -12.08 18.44 6.50
N LEU A 39 -12.88 18.81 7.50
CA LEU A 39 -12.38 19.19 8.81
C LEU A 39 -11.70 18.01 9.51
N ILE A 40 -12.24 16.79 9.45
CA ILE A 40 -11.60 15.59 10.02
C ILE A 40 -10.27 15.32 9.32
N ILE A 41 -10.18 15.37 7.99
CA ILE A 41 -8.92 15.20 7.26
C ILE A 41 -7.93 16.30 7.67
N LEU A 42 -8.37 17.56 7.71
CA LEU A 42 -7.51 18.68 8.09
C LEU A 42 -7.05 18.57 9.56
N PHE A 43 -7.95 18.25 10.49
CA PHE A 43 -7.67 18.05 11.92
C PHE A 43 -6.87 16.78 12.20
N THR A 44 -7.04 15.71 11.42
CA THR A 44 -6.21 14.50 11.55
C THR A 44 -4.83 14.73 10.99
N VAL A 45 -4.67 15.41 9.85
CA VAL A 45 -3.36 15.80 9.31
C VAL A 45 -2.66 16.78 10.25
N VAL A 46 -3.34 17.86 10.64
CA VAL A 46 -2.80 18.84 11.61
C VAL A 46 -2.55 18.20 12.96
N GLY A 47 -3.45 17.32 13.42
CA GLY A 47 -3.34 16.58 14.67
C GLY A 47 -2.19 15.58 14.65
N VAL A 48 -1.96 14.85 13.56
CA VAL A 48 -0.81 13.95 13.39
C VAL A 48 0.49 14.76 13.28
N VAL A 49 0.50 15.88 12.56
CA VAL A 49 1.68 16.76 12.48
C VAL A 49 1.99 17.39 13.84
N LEU A 50 0.99 17.88 14.57
CA LEU A 50 1.13 18.43 15.92
C LEU A 50 1.51 17.34 16.92
N MET A 51 0.87 16.18 16.88
CA MET A 51 1.17 15.06 17.75
C MET A 51 2.57 14.53 17.47
N THR A 52 2.99 14.37 16.20
CA THR A 52 4.35 13.93 15.87
C THR A 52 5.38 14.99 16.27
N THR A 53 5.12 16.29 16.08
CA THR A 53 6.03 17.36 16.53
C THR A 53 6.07 17.53 18.04
N VAL A 54 4.94 17.35 18.75
CA VAL A 54 4.83 17.39 20.20
C VAL A 54 5.46 16.14 20.81
N LEU A 55 5.18 14.95 20.29
CA LEU A 55 5.84 13.71 20.67
C LEU A 55 7.34 13.82 20.41
N TYR A 56 7.76 14.38 19.28
CA TYR A 56 9.17 14.63 18.97
C TYR A 56 9.81 15.62 19.95
N LYS A 57 9.13 16.73 20.29
CA LYS A 57 9.63 17.72 21.27
C LYS A 57 9.61 17.21 22.71
N LEU A 58 8.57 16.47 23.12
CA LEU A 58 8.47 15.82 24.43
C LEU A 58 9.50 14.71 24.55
N TYR A 59 9.71 13.94 23.48
CA TYR A 59 10.77 12.97 23.36
C TYR A 59 12.14 13.65 23.51
N GLN A 60 12.39 14.77 22.83
CA GLN A 60 13.62 15.55 22.99
C GLN A 60 13.79 16.15 24.40
N ARG A 61 12.71 16.51 25.08
CA ARG A 61 12.73 17.20 26.38
C ARG A 61 12.84 16.25 27.56
N PHE A 62 12.22 15.07 27.49
CA PHE A 62 12.15 14.09 28.59
C PHE A 62 13.01 12.85 28.37
N ALA A 63 13.43 12.54 27.13
CA ALA A 63 14.39 11.46 26.94
C ALA A 63 15.75 11.92 27.50
N PRO A 64 16.33 11.20 28.46
CA PRO A 64 17.69 11.51 28.89
C PRO A 64 18.60 11.49 27.65
N LEU A 65 19.54 12.44 27.56
CA LEU A 65 20.41 12.66 26.38
C LEU A 65 20.98 11.36 25.81
N HIS A 66 21.26 10.41 26.70
CA HIS A 66 21.72 9.07 26.37
C HIS A 66 20.65 8.22 25.67
N ARG A 67 19.43 8.11 26.21
CA ARG A 67 18.29 7.39 25.61
C ARG A 67 17.84 8.02 24.28
N HIS A 68 17.98 9.34 24.14
CA HIS A 68 17.76 10.05 22.88
C HIS A 68 18.73 9.59 21.78
N GLN A 69 20.04 9.50 22.08
CA GLN A 69 21.02 8.93 21.16
C GLN A 69 20.76 7.45 20.82
N GLN A 70 20.22 6.67 21.77
CA GLN A 70 19.89 5.26 21.50
C GLN A 70 18.73 5.11 20.54
N VAL A 71 17.63 5.84 20.74
CA VAL A 71 16.45 5.73 19.88
C VAL A 71 16.67 6.39 18.53
N THR A 72 17.42 7.49 18.42
CA THR A 72 17.76 8.03 17.10
C THR A 72 18.68 7.08 16.34
N ALA A 73 19.68 6.50 17.00
CA ALA A 73 20.51 5.45 16.40
C ALA A 73 19.67 4.23 15.99
N ALA A 74 18.70 3.82 16.81
CA ALA A 74 17.80 2.72 16.50
C ALA A 74 16.83 3.03 15.36
N TRP A 75 16.30 4.25 15.29
CA TRP A 75 15.45 4.69 14.20
C TRP A 75 16.20 4.72 12.86
N HIS A 76 17.46 5.16 12.88
CA HIS A 76 18.33 5.14 11.70
C HIS A 76 18.74 3.72 11.27
N THR A 77 18.82 2.78 12.23
CA THR A 77 19.19 1.40 11.93
C THR A 77 17.98 0.56 11.50
N PHE A 78 16.81 0.73 12.13
CA PHE A 78 15.57 0.02 11.80
C PHE A 78 14.99 0.39 10.43
N ARG A 79 15.29 1.60 9.92
CA ARG A 79 14.83 2.11 8.61
C ARG A 79 13.33 1.84 8.35
N PRO A 80 12.42 2.45 9.13
CA PRO A 80 10.99 2.10 9.13
C PRO A 80 10.30 2.27 7.77
N HIS A 81 10.81 3.13 6.89
CA HIS A 81 10.28 3.31 5.54
C HIS A 81 10.39 2.05 4.68
N VAL A 82 11.49 1.30 4.79
CA VAL A 82 11.71 0.03 4.05
C VAL A 82 10.73 -1.03 4.55
N LYS A 83 10.66 -1.20 5.86
CA LYS A 83 9.72 -2.13 6.53
C LYS A 83 8.28 -1.83 6.15
N LEU A 84 7.90 -0.55 6.16
CA LEU A 84 6.58 -0.10 5.74
C LEU A 84 6.31 -0.45 4.27
N LYS A 85 7.26 -0.22 3.36
CA LYS A 85 7.12 -0.54 1.93
C LYS A 85 6.92 -2.04 1.69
N ILE A 86 7.66 -2.90 2.42
CA ILE A 86 7.51 -4.36 2.39
C ILE A 86 6.10 -4.76 2.86
N LEU A 87 5.67 -4.26 4.02
CA LEU A 87 4.35 -4.56 4.57
C LEU A 87 3.22 -4.03 3.67
N LEU A 88 3.36 -2.82 3.13
CA LEU A 88 2.42 -2.26 2.16
C LEU A 88 2.32 -3.14 0.92
N SER A 89 3.44 -3.70 0.44
CA SER A 89 3.39 -4.64 -0.69
C SER A 89 2.53 -5.86 -0.40
N PHE A 90 2.59 -6.39 0.81
CA PHE A 90 1.82 -7.55 1.23
C PHE A 90 0.34 -7.20 1.36
N TYR A 91 0.02 -6.15 2.14
CA TYR A 91 -1.37 -5.75 2.39
C TYR A 91 -2.09 -5.24 1.15
N LEU A 92 -1.40 -4.61 0.19
CA LEU A 92 -2.01 -4.19 -1.08
C LEU A 92 -2.59 -5.37 -1.88
N VAL A 93 -1.98 -6.56 -1.77
CA VAL A 93 -2.49 -7.78 -2.43
C VAL A 93 -3.58 -8.44 -1.59
N VAL A 94 -3.29 -8.69 -0.31
CA VAL A 94 -4.21 -9.45 0.57
C VAL A 94 -5.55 -8.75 0.77
N THR A 95 -5.55 -7.42 0.90
CA THR A 95 -6.81 -6.65 1.10
C THR A 95 -7.71 -6.62 -0.14
N LYS A 96 -7.23 -7.09 -1.28
CA LYS A 96 -7.97 -7.16 -2.55
C LYS A 96 -8.30 -8.61 -2.97
N VAL A 97 -7.91 -9.61 -2.17
CA VAL A 97 -8.04 -11.02 -2.55
C VAL A 97 -9.49 -11.45 -2.75
N ASP A 98 -10.42 -10.90 -1.96
CA ASP A 98 -11.86 -11.18 -2.02
C ASP A 98 -12.46 -10.77 -3.37
N LYS A 99 -12.19 -9.54 -3.80
CA LYS A 99 -12.72 -8.96 -5.03
C LYS A 99 -12.00 -9.47 -6.28
N VAL A 100 -10.67 -9.59 -6.23
CA VAL A 100 -9.90 -9.96 -7.43
C VAL A 100 -10.12 -11.44 -7.77
N TYR A 101 -10.09 -12.34 -6.79
CA TYR A 101 -10.12 -13.80 -7.01
C TYR A 101 -11.50 -14.42 -6.81
N GLU A 102 -12.51 -13.59 -6.50
CA GLU A 102 -13.90 -13.99 -6.26
C GLU A 102 -13.99 -15.13 -5.23
N VAL A 103 -13.37 -14.89 -4.06
CA VAL A 103 -13.35 -15.84 -2.95
C VAL A 103 -14.18 -15.27 -1.81
N GLU A 104 -15.14 -16.06 -1.34
CA GLU A 104 -15.92 -15.74 -0.14
C GLU A 104 -15.08 -15.95 1.12
N VAL A 105 -14.28 -14.93 1.45
CA VAL A 105 -13.50 -14.91 2.68
C VAL A 105 -14.45 -14.76 3.88
N PRO A 106 -14.20 -15.43 5.03
CA PRO A 106 -15.00 -15.26 6.24
C PRO A 106 -15.02 -13.82 6.78
N ASP A 107 -16.11 -13.45 7.44
CA ASP A 107 -16.36 -12.07 7.87
C ASP A 107 -15.35 -11.56 8.90
N GLU A 108 -14.84 -12.45 9.76
CA GLU A 108 -13.82 -12.12 10.76
C GLU A 108 -12.53 -11.64 10.08
N VAL A 109 -12.12 -12.34 9.02
CA VAL A 109 -10.93 -11.98 8.24
C VAL A 109 -11.21 -10.72 7.42
N LYS A 110 -12.39 -10.61 6.78
CA LYS A 110 -12.78 -9.40 6.02
C LYS A 110 -12.74 -8.15 6.89
N GLN A 111 -13.20 -8.21 8.14
CA GLN A 111 -13.18 -7.06 9.05
C GLN A 111 -11.74 -6.61 9.35
N VAL A 112 -10.83 -7.56 9.60
CA VAL A 112 -9.41 -7.26 9.82
C VAL A 112 -8.80 -6.65 8.56
N LEU A 113 -9.02 -7.26 7.39
CA LEU A 113 -8.48 -6.77 6.11
C LEU A 113 -9.03 -5.39 5.73
N ARG A 114 -10.29 -5.08 6.05
CA ARG A 114 -10.86 -3.73 5.84
C ARG A 114 -10.11 -2.67 6.64
N SER A 115 -9.71 -2.97 7.88
CA SER A 115 -8.97 -1.99 8.70
C SER A 115 -7.59 -1.65 8.10
N PHE A 116 -6.90 -2.65 7.55
CA PHE A 116 -5.67 -2.45 6.78
C PHE A 116 -5.91 -1.79 5.41
N GLY A 117 -6.98 -2.17 4.71
CA GLY A 117 -7.30 -1.65 3.37
C GLY A 117 -7.55 -0.14 3.36
N VAL A 118 -8.20 0.41 4.40
CA VAL A 118 -8.40 1.86 4.56
C VAL A 118 -7.07 2.59 4.78
N ALA A 119 -6.16 2.02 5.57
CA ALA A 119 -4.86 2.61 5.88
C ALA A 119 -3.86 2.54 4.69
N VAL A 120 -3.99 1.53 3.83
CA VAL A 120 -3.02 1.21 2.78
C VAL A 120 -3.43 1.72 1.39
N SER A 121 -4.73 1.70 1.08
CA SER A 121 -5.24 2.09 -0.25
C SER A 121 -6.01 3.40 -0.26
N PHE A 122 -6.02 4.19 0.84
CA PHE A 122 -6.89 5.37 1.00
C PHE A 122 -8.28 5.07 0.43
N GLY A 123 -8.98 4.15 1.10
CA GLY A 123 -10.16 3.42 0.62
C GLY A 123 -10.88 4.06 -0.56
N THR A 124 -11.01 3.32 -1.66
CA THR A 124 -11.75 3.75 -2.87
C THR A 124 -13.16 4.27 -2.57
N ASN A 125 -13.74 3.88 -1.44
CA ASN A 125 -15.09 4.28 -1.03
C ASN A 125 -15.09 5.48 -0.06
N SER A 126 -13.94 5.88 0.47
CA SER A 126 -13.83 6.94 1.48
C SER A 126 -14.14 8.32 0.91
N PHE A 127 -13.92 8.54 -0.39
CA PHE A 127 -14.20 9.81 -1.06
C PHE A 127 -15.49 9.82 -1.88
N ASP A 128 -16.15 8.67 -2.04
CA ASP A 128 -17.36 8.55 -2.89
C ASP A 128 -18.49 9.48 -2.41
N GLY A 129 -18.68 9.61 -1.10
CA GLY A 129 -19.66 10.55 -0.54
C GLY A 129 -19.34 12.01 -0.86
N VAL A 130 -18.05 12.39 -0.82
CA VAL A 130 -17.60 13.76 -1.15
C VAL A 130 -17.81 14.05 -2.64
N LEU A 131 -17.45 13.10 -3.50
CA LEU A 131 -17.61 13.21 -4.96
C LEU A 131 -19.08 13.36 -5.36
N GLN A 132 -19.97 12.53 -4.79
CA GLN A 132 -21.41 12.64 -5.00
C GLN A 132 -21.95 14.01 -4.58
N CYS A 133 -21.48 14.55 -3.45
CA CYS A 133 -21.89 15.89 -2.99
C CYS A 133 -21.39 17.02 -3.91
N LEU A 134 -20.25 16.86 -4.58
CA LEU A 134 -19.70 17.81 -5.56
C LEU A 134 -20.32 17.68 -6.97
N ASN A 135 -21.38 16.89 -7.15
CA ASN A 135 -21.97 16.57 -8.47
C ASN A 135 -21.05 15.77 -9.40
N LEU A 136 -20.05 15.09 -8.82
CA LEU A 136 -19.15 14.17 -9.51
C LEU A 136 -19.56 12.73 -9.15
N SER A 137 -20.81 12.38 -9.45
CA SER A 137 -21.34 11.04 -9.18
C SER A 137 -21.01 10.04 -10.29
N GLY A 138 -21.11 8.76 -9.94
CA GLY A 138 -20.86 7.65 -10.86
C GLY A 138 -19.39 7.24 -10.96
N TYR A 139 -19.19 6.02 -11.42
CA TYR A 139 -17.87 5.42 -11.49
C TYR A 139 -16.91 6.11 -12.46
N LEU A 140 -17.41 6.64 -13.58
CA LEU A 140 -16.59 7.39 -14.54
C LEU A 140 -15.95 8.64 -13.89
N ALA A 141 -16.74 9.43 -13.16
CA ALA A 141 -16.26 10.63 -12.49
C ALA A 141 -15.23 10.29 -11.41
N LYS A 142 -15.48 9.21 -10.64
CA LYS A 142 -14.52 8.66 -9.68
C LYS A 142 -13.18 8.35 -10.35
N LEU A 143 -13.18 7.55 -11.41
CA LEU A 143 -11.96 7.19 -12.13
C LEU A 143 -11.18 8.41 -12.64
N VAL A 144 -11.87 9.38 -13.25
CA VAL A 144 -11.26 10.63 -13.74
C VAL A 144 -10.64 11.44 -12.61
N VAL A 145 -11.30 11.56 -11.45
CA VAL A 145 -10.75 12.30 -10.30
C VAL A 145 -9.51 11.61 -9.75
N TYR A 146 -9.51 10.29 -9.61
CA TYR A 146 -8.32 9.55 -9.15
C TYR A 146 -7.13 9.72 -10.10
N MET A 147 -7.35 9.86 -11.42
CA MET A 147 -6.30 10.24 -12.38
C MET A 147 -5.89 11.71 -12.25
N ALA A 148 -6.85 12.63 -12.11
CA ALA A 148 -6.56 14.07 -12.10
C ALA A 148 -5.83 14.53 -10.83
N VAL A 149 -6.13 13.95 -9.66
CA VAL A 149 -5.58 14.40 -8.37
C VAL A 149 -4.04 14.36 -8.34
N PRO A 150 -3.35 13.26 -8.72
CA PRO A 150 -1.89 13.24 -8.80
C PRO A 150 -1.33 14.30 -9.76
N LEU A 151 -2.02 14.59 -10.87
CA LEU A 151 -1.57 15.61 -11.84
C LEU A 151 -1.70 17.02 -11.27
N ILE A 152 -2.79 17.31 -10.56
CA ILE A 152 -3.01 18.60 -9.88
C ILE A 152 -1.94 18.81 -8.81
N ILE A 153 -1.65 17.79 -7.99
CA ILE A 153 -0.60 17.85 -6.97
C ILE A 153 0.78 18.03 -7.64
N ALA A 154 1.04 17.34 -8.76
CA ALA A 154 2.29 17.51 -9.51
C ALA A 154 2.48 18.95 -10.03
N ILE A 155 1.43 19.56 -10.57
CA ILE A 155 1.45 20.97 -11.00
C ILE A 155 1.72 21.88 -9.79
N ALA A 156 1.07 21.65 -8.65
CA ALA A 156 1.32 22.43 -7.44
C ALA A 156 2.78 22.31 -6.95
N ILE A 157 3.36 21.11 -6.98
CA ILE A 157 4.78 20.88 -6.64
C ILE A 157 5.69 21.65 -7.61
N LEU A 158 5.41 21.61 -8.91
CA LEU A 158 6.16 22.35 -9.93
C LEU A 158 6.07 23.87 -9.72
N LEU A 159 4.89 24.41 -9.42
CA LEU A 159 4.68 25.83 -9.14
C LEU A 159 5.43 26.28 -7.88
N VAL A 160 5.40 25.48 -6.81
CA VAL A 160 6.15 25.77 -5.57
C VAL A 160 7.66 25.71 -5.83
N GLY A 161 8.13 24.71 -6.57
CA GLY A 161 9.54 24.61 -6.98
C GLY A 161 9.98 25.81 -7.81
N TRP A 162 9.12 26.26 -8.75
CA TRP A 162 9.39 27.40 -9.62
C TRP A 162 9.41 28.71 -8.83
N ALA A 163 8.44 28.93 -7.93
CA ALA A 163 8.42 30.09 -7.05
C ALA A 163 9.67 30.15 -6.16
N ARG A 164 10.11 29.01 -5.60
CA ARG A 164 11.36 28.93 -4.83
C ARG A 164 12.57 29.28 -5.69
N PHE A 165 12.67 28.73 -6.89
CA PHE A 165 13.74 29.04 -7.84
C PHE A 165 13.82 30.54 -8.17
N CYS A 166 12.66 31.19 -8.39
CA CYS A 166 12.60 32.64 -8.63
C CYS A 166 13.02 33.47 -7.39
N ILE A 167 12.70 33.01 -6.18
CA ILE A 167 12.97 33.74 -4.93
C ILE A 167 14.45 33.59 -4.51
N THR A 168 15.04 32.40 -4.61
CA THR A 168 16.40 32.15 -4.10
C THR A 168 17.50 32.74 -4.99
N LYS A 169 17.17 33.24 -6.20
CA LYS A 169 18.14 33.70 -7.21
C LYS A 169 19.29 32.71 -7.45
N GLU A 170 19.08 31.41 -7.19
CA GLU A 170 20.07 30.40 -7.50
C GLU A 170 20.17 30.25 -9.02
N SER A 171 21.35 30.55 -9.56
CA SER A 171 21.58 30.66 -11.01
C SER A 171 21.59 29.32 -11.76
N THR A 172 21.40 28.18 -11.08
CA THR A 172 21.63 26.85 -11.67
C THR A 172 20.33 26.09 -11.82
N SER A 173 19.93 25.79 -13.06
CA SER A 173 18.76 24.93 -13.39
C SER A 173 18.77 23.57 -12.67
N GLN A 174 19.96 23.09 -12.30
CA GLN A 174 20.16 21.85 -11.53
C GLN A 174 19.59 21.91 -10.11
N ALA A 175 19.54 23.09 -9.47
CA ALA A 175 18.98 23.25 -8.13
C ALA A 175 17.46 22.99 -8.13
N PHE A 176 16.75 23.52 -9.15
CA PHE A 176 15.32 23.27 -9.33
C PHE A 176 15.01 21.78 -9.53
N GLN A 177 15.79 21.08 -10.34
CA GLN A 177 15.61 19.65 -10.60
C GLN A 177 15.79 18.81 -9.33
N LEU A 178 16.85 19.07 -8.55
CA LEU A 178 17.13 18.38 -7.29
C LEU A 178 16.05 18.59 -6.23
N LEU A 179 15.43 19.76 -6.21
CA LEU A 179 14.39 20.13 -5.26
C LEU A 179 13.01 19.63 -5.64
N THR A 180 12.78 19.24 -6.90
CA THR A 180 11.42 19.03 -7.43
C THR A 180 11.19 17.60 -7.93
N VAL A 181 12.14 17.04 -8.69
CA VAL A 181 12.00 15.72 -9.34
C VAL A 181 11.77 14.58 -8.34
N PRO A 182 12.49 14.48 -7.19
CA PRO A 182 12.28 13.39 -6.25
C PRO A 182 10.84 13.36 -5.71
N TYR A 183 10.26 14.52 -5.41
CA TYR A 183 8.90 14.62 -4.89
C TYR A 183 7.86 14.25 -5.95
N LEU A 184 8.08 14.62 -7.21
CA LEU A 184 7.22 14.21 -8.32
C LEU A 184 7.22 12.70 -8.51
N LEU A 185 8.40 12.08 -8.55
CA LEU A 185 8.52 10.63 -8.71
C LEU A 185 7.89 9.88 -7.53
N GLN A 186 8.09 10.36 -6.28
CA GLN A 186 7.44 9.79 -5.10
C GLN A 186 5.91 9.92 -5.14
N LEU A 187 5.39 11.08 -5.56
CA LEU A 187 3.95 11.30 -5.74
C LEU A 187 3.36 10.30 -6.73
N PHE A 188 3.97 10.16 -7.91
CA PHE A 188 3.49 9.21 -8.92
C PHE A 188 3.64 7.76 -8.48
N PHE A 189 4.69 7.43 -7.72
CA PHE A 189 4.86 6.11 -7.12
C PHE A 189 3.75 5.78 -6.10
N ILE A 190 3.30 6.76 -5.32
CA ILE A 190 2.14 6.60 -4.40
C ILE A 190 0.82 6.53 -5.19
N ALA A 191 0.70 7.29 -6.27
CA ALA A 191 -0.48 7.29 -7.12
C ALA A 191 -0.65 5.97 -7.89
N TYR A 192 0.46 5.29 -8.23
CA TYR A 192 0.47 4.04 -8.98
C TYR A 192 -0.52 2.99 -8.44
N PRO A 193 -0.43 2.49 -7.18
CA PRO A 193 -1.36 1.47 -6.69
C PRO A 193 -2.79 1.99 -6.58
N LEU A 194 -2.99 3.28 -6.27
CA LEU A 194 -4.32 3.88 -6.12
C LEU A 194 -5.07 3.92 -7.44
N VAL A 195 -4.45 4.48 -8.48
CA VAL A 195 -5.07 4.61 -9.81
C VAL A 195 -5.20 3.24 -10.48
N THR A 196 -4.19 2.37 -10.33
CA THR A 196 -4.21 1.02 -10.88
C THR A 196 -5.39 0.22 -10.34
N ASN A 197 -5.62 0.25 -9.01
CA ASN A 197 -6.74 -0.46 -8.39
C ASN A 197 -8.09 0.04 -8.91
N VAL A 198 -8.29 1.36 -8.94
CA VAL A 198 -9.54 1.94 -9.44
C VAL A 198 -9.72 1.64 -10.92
N ALA A 199 -8.66 1.69 -11.74
CA ALA A 199 -8.76 1.38 -13.16
C ALA A 199 -9.17 -0.08 -13.41
N PHE A 200 -8.53 -1.06 -12.73
CA PHE A 200 -8.84 -2.47 -12.94
C PHE A 200 -10.22 -2.90 -12.41
N GLU A 201 -10.77 -2.20 -11.42
CA GLU A 201 -12.15 -2.43 -10.97
C GLU A 201 -13.19 -2.19 -12.09
N ALA A 202 -12.82 -1.49 -13.18
CA ALA A 202 -13.70 -1.23 -14.33
C ALA A 202 -14.05 -2.49 -15.13
N TRP A 203 -13.25 -3.55 -15.00
CA TRP A 203 -13.51 -4.84 -15.65
C TRP A 203 -14.31 -5.81 -14.77
N SER A 204 -14.60 -5.43 -13.52
CA SER A 204 -15.23 -6.30 -12.53
C SER A 204 -16.74 -6.36 -12.72
N CYS A 205 -17.23 -7.25 -13.58
CA CYS A 205 -18.64 -7.46 -13.86
C CYS A 205 -19.16 -8.71 -13.16
N TYR A 206 -20.33 -8.63 -12.53
CA TYR A 206 -21.02 -9.80 -11.96
C TYR A 206 -22.32 -10.07 -12.70
N THR A 207 -22.67 -11.35 -12.85
CA THR A 207 -23.92 -11.77 -13.47
C THR A 207 -25.06 -11.70 -12.45
N PHE A 208 -26.14 -11.00 -12.80
CA PHE A 208 -27.38 -11.00 -12.04
C PHE A 208 -28.51 -11.32 -13.00
N THR A 209 -29.23 -12.42 -12.71
CA THR A 209 -30.25 -13.03 -13.58
C THR A 209 -29.69 -13.41 -14.96
N GLU A 210 -29.83 -12.52 -15.94
CA GLU A 210 -29.37 -12.70 -17.33
C GLU A 210 -28.36 -11.63 -17.75
N ASP A 211 -28.35 -10.49 -17.05
CA ASP A 211 -27.53 -9.33 -17.38
C ASP A 211 -26.28 -9.24 -16.49
N GLN A 212 -25.24 -8.60 -17.01
CA GLN A 212 -24.03 -8.32 -16.26
C GLN A 212 -23.99 -6.88 -15.78
N TRP A 213 -23.60 -6.67 -14.54
CA TRP A 213 -23.57 -5.37 -13.89
C TRP A 213 -22.18 -5.09 -13.32
N LEU A 214 -21.78 -3.82 -13.39
CA LEU A 214 -20.48 -3.39 -12.89
C LEU A 214 -20.47 -3.45 -11.35
N GLN A 215 -19.60 -4.26 -10.76
CA GLN A 215 -19.54 -4.49 -9.31
C GLN A 215 -19.24 -3.23 -8.48
N PRO A 216 -18.28 -2.34 -8.85
CA PRO A 216 -18.05 -1.10 -8.11
C PRO A 216 -19.18 -0.07 -8.27
N ASP A 217 -20.02 -0.19 -9.31
CA ASP A 217 -21.17 0.68 -9.52
C ASP A 217 -22.29 -0.06 -10.26
N VAL A 218 -23.16 -0.70 -9.47
CA VAL A 218 -24.28 -1.52 -9.95
C VAL A 218 -25.39 -0.71 -10.63
N SER A 219 -25.16 0.58 -10.93
CA SER A 219 -26.03 1.35 -11.84
C SER A 219 -25.65 1.15 -13.31
N VAL A 220 -24.41 0.74 -13.59
CA VAL A 220 -23.90 0.56 -14.95
C VAL A 220 -24.05 -0.91 -15.34
N GLN A 221 -24.78 -1.16 -16.42
CA GLN A 221 -24.84 -2.47 -17.07
C GLN A 221 -23.58 -2.67 -17.91
N CYS A 222 -22.93 -3.81 -17.76
CA CYS A 222 -21.74 -4.16 -18.52
C CYS A 222 -22.07 -4.35 -20.01
N TRP A 223 -21.07 -4.10 -20.86
CA TRP A 223 -21.17 -4.20 -22.34
C TRP A 223 -22.11 -3.19 -23.01
N THR A 224 -22.58 -2.17 -22.29
CA THR A 224 -23.32 -1.03 -22.86
C THR A 224 -22.39 0.09 -23.31
N ASP A 225 -22.89 1.06 -24.09
CA ASP A 225 -22.11 2.24 -24.51
C ASP A 225 -21.54 3.04 -23.32
N GLU A 226 -22.28 3.10 -22.21
CA GLU A 226 -21.80 3.74 -20.98
C GLU A 226 -20.59 3.00 -20.39
N HIS A 227 -20.65 1.67 -20.35
CA HIS A 227 -19.53 0.85 -19.91
C HIS A 227 -18.31 0.98 -20.83
N HIS A 228 -18.49 1.04 -22.14
CA HIS A 228 -17.39 1.23 -23.09
C HIS A 228 -16.65 2.57 -22.88
N ARG A 229 -17.37 3.63 -22.48
CA ARG A 229 -16.74 4.91 -22.11
C ARG A 229 -15.87 4.76 -20.85
N ILE A 230 -16.38 4.06 -19.84
CA ILE A 230 -15.62 3.75 -18.62
C ILE A 230 -14.36 2.94 -18.95
N LEU A 231 -14.49 1.89 -19.77
CA LEU A 231 -13.37 1.05 -20.19
C LEU A 231 -12.31 1.85 -20.96
N THR A 232 -12.71 2.78 -21.82
CA THR A 232 -11.77 3.63 -22.57
C THR A 232 -10.92 4.49 -21.62
N VAL A 233 -11.55 5.09 -20.61
CA VAL A 233 -10.83 5.88 -19.58
C VAL A 233 -9.96 4.97 -18.72
N ALA A 234 -10.44 3.77 -18.36
CA ALA A 234 -9.69 2.80 -17.57
C ALA A 234 -8.42 2.31 -18.32
N ILE A 235 -8.53 2.00 -19.62
CA ILE A 235 -7.38 1.65 -20.46
C ILE A 235 -6.38 2.80 -20.50
N THR A 236 -6.86 4.03 -20.66
CA THR A 236 -6.01 5.24 -20.62
C THR A 236 -5.29 5.36 -19.28
N ALA A 237 -5.98 5.10 -18.16
CA ALA A 237 -5.39 5.08 -16.82
C ALA A 237 -4.31 3.99 -16.69
N VAL A 238 -4.56 2.78 -17.20
CA VAL A 238 -3.60 1.66 -17.19
C VAL A 238 -2.34 2.01 -18.01
N ILE A 239 -2.50 2.61 -19.17
CA ILE A 239 -1.35 3.01 -20.00
C ILE A 239 -0.52 4.10 -19.29
N LEU A 240 -1.17 5.13 -18.73
CA LEU A 240 -0.47 6.26 -18.14
C LEU A 240 0.21 5.93 -16.80
N TYR A 241 -0.46 5.17 -15.93
CA TYR A 241 0.03 4.93 -14.57
C TYR A 241 0.82 3.62 -14.46
N PRO A 242 0.20 2.43 -14.44
CA PRO A 242 0.97 1.21 -14.22
C PRO A 242 2.00 0.92 -15.33
N VAL A 243 1.65 1.09 -16.59
CA VAL A 243 2.60 0.83 -17.70
C VAL A 243 3.58 1.98 -17.87
N GLY A 244 3.08 3.22 -17.93
CA GLY A 244 3.89 4.42 -18.14
C GLY A 244 4.92 4.65 -17.03
N LEU A 245 4.51 4.53 -15.75
CA LEU A 245 5.44 4.69 -14.63
C LEU A 245 6.43 3.55 -14.53
N PHE A 246 6.04 2.31 -14.87
CA PHE A 246 6.99 1.20 -14.94
C PHE A 246 8.09 1.48 -15.95
N ILE A 247 7.73 1.87 -17.18
CA ILE A 247 8.69 2.19 -18.25
C ILE A 247 9.55 3.39 -17.85
N LEU A 248 8.93 4.47 -17.34
CA LEU A 248 9.66 5.67 -16.88
C LEU A 248 10.70 5.32 -15.82
N ASN A 249 10.31 4.58 -14.78
CA ASN A 249 11.20 4.19 -13.70
C ASN A 249 12.31 3.25 -14.20
N ALA A 250 11.98 2.31 -15.10
CA ALA A 250 12.96 1.42 -15.70
C ALA A 250 14.02 2.19 -16.52
N VAL A 251 13.58 3.14 -17.34
CA VAL A 251 14.48 4.00 -18.12
C VAL A 251 15.35 4.85 -17.20
N LEU A 252 14.76 5.50 -16.18
CA LEU A 252 15.52 6.33 -15.24
C LEU A 252 16.56 5.51 -14.46
N LEU A 253 16.21 4.31 -13.98
CA LEU A 253 17.15 3.42 -13.31
C LEU A 253 18.25 2.91 -14.25
N TYR A 254 17.91 2.58 -15.51
CA TYR A 254 18.88 2.17 -16.51
C TYR A 254 19.87 3.28 -16.85
N LEU A 255 19.40 4.52 -16.99
CA LEU A 255 20.27 5.68 -17.21
C LEU A 255 21.14 5.99 -15.97
N ALA A 256 20.62 5.75 -14.76
CA ALA A 256 21.34 5.93 -13.50
C ALA A 256 22.39 4.83 -13.21
N ARG A 257 22.32 3.68 -13.89
CA ARG A 257 22.97 2.43 -13.46
C ARG A 257 24.46 2.56 -13.17
N HIS A 258 25.20 3.31 -14.00
CA HIS A 258 26.65 3.44 -13.84
C HIS A 258 26.99 4.19 -12.56
N ALA A 259 26.26 5.26 -12.26
CA ALA A 259 26.42 6.02 -11.02
C ALA A 259 25.98 5.21 -9.79
N ILE A 260 24.90 4.43 -9.90
CA ILE A 260 24.41 3.56 -8.81
C ILE A 260 25.45 2.49 -8.47
N LEU A 261 25.97 1.79 -9.49
CA LEU A 261 26.98 0.73 -9.30
C LEU A 261 28.31 1.28 -8.77
N ALA A 262 28.72 2.47 -9.22
CA ALA A 262 29.91 3.16 -8.72
C ALA A 262 29.70 3.83 -7.34
N LYS A 263 28.48 3.82 -6.80
CA LYS A 263 28.09 4.54 -5.56
C LYS A 263 28.37 6.04 -5.63
N GLU A 264 28.24 6.63 -6.81
CA GLU A 264 28.43 8.05 -7.07
C GLU A 264 27.11 8.83 -6.99
N MET A 265 27.16 10.02 -6.37
CA MET A 265 26.00 10.89 -6.20
C MET A 265 25.87 11.87 -7.38
N THR A 266 25.29 11.40 -8.49
CA THR A 266 24.86 12.26 -9.61
C THR A 266 23.45 12.83 -9.36
N LEU A 267 23.07 13.90 -10.06
CA LEU A 267 21.73 14.51 -9.96
C LEU A 267 20.60 13.50 -10.21
N LEU A 268 20.79 12.66 -11.24
CA LEU A 268 19.84 11.65 -11.66
C LEU A 268 19.78 10.51 -10.63
N SER A 269 20.93 9.97 -10.20
CA SER A 269 21.02 8.95 -9.13
C SER A 269 20.34 9.40 -7.83
N ARG A 270 20.50 10.67 -7.46
CA ARG A 270 19.86 11.27 -6.28
C ARG A 270 18.35 11.43 -6.44
N SER A 271 17.87 11.66 -7.65
CA SER A 271 16.43 11.82 -7.92
C SER A 271 15.67 10.50 -7.86
N VAL A 272 16.33 9.40 -8.24
CA VAL A 272 15.77 8.03 -8.17
C VAL A 272 16.15 7.29 -6.88
N ASP A 273 16.75 7.97 -5.90
CA ASP A 273 17.25 7.36 -4.66
C ASP A 273 16.16 6.54 -3.95
N PHE A 274 14.90 7.01 -3.94
CA PHE A 274 13.81 6.28 -3.30
C PHE A 274 13.46 4.93 -3.96
N LEU A 275 13.85 4.70 -5.22
CA LEU A 275 13.63 3.42 -5.91
C LEU A 275 14.73 2.40 -5.61
N HIS A 276 15.99 2.82 -5.51
CA HIS A 276 17.12 1.88 -5.46
C HIS A 276 17.84 1.82 -4.12
N ARG A 277 17.79 2.88 -3.29
CA ARG A 277 18.61 3.02 -2.07
C ARG A 277 18.46 1.87 -1.06
N GLU A 278 17.28 1.26 -1.03
CA GLU A 278 16.93 0.19 -0.10
C GLU A 278 17.56 -1.16 -0.51
N TYR A 279 17.88 -1.29 -1.79
CA TYR A 279 18.34 -2.50 -2.44
C TYR A 279 19.85 -2.52 -2.65
N ASP A 280 20.41 -3.71 -2.76
CA ASP A 280 21.82 -3.85 -3.09
C ASP A 280 22.11 -3.31 -4.50
N PRO A 281 23.28 -2.67 -4.73
CA PRO A 281 23.58 -2.03 -6.02
C PRO A 281 23.52 -2.98 -7.22
N HIS A 282 23.76 -4.27 -7.03
CA HIS A 282 23.68 -5.28 -8.09
C HIS A 282 22.25 -5.60 -8.53
N VAL A 283 21.27 -5.30 -7.67
CA VAL A 283 19.84 -5.57 -7.83
C VAL A 283 19.03 -4.27 -7.70
N TYR A 284 19.61 -3.15 -8.17
CA TYR A 284 18.99 -1.82 -8.15
C TYR A 284 17.61 -1.73 -8.83
N TRP A 285 17.29 -2.70 -9.69
CA TRP A 285 16.04 -2.82 -10.44
C TRP A 285 14.94 -3.59 -9.68
N TRP A 286 15.19 -4.04 -8.45
CA TRP A 286 14.23 -4.85 -7.68
C TRP A 286 12.87 -4.17 -7.47
N GLU A 287 12.85 -2.84 -7.34
CA GLU A 287 11.60 -2.09 -7.23
C GLU A 287 10.65 -2.33 -8.41
N LEU A 288 11.20 -2.52 -9.62
CA LEU A 288 10.41 -2.84 -10.80
C LEU A 288 9.76 -4.23 -10.67
N VAL A 289 10.46 -5.21 -10.09
CA VAL A 289 9.91 -6.55 -9.83
C VAL A 289 8.76 -6.47 -8.83
N GLU A 290 8.92 -5.69 -7.77
CA GLU A 290 7.87 -5.42 -6.78
C GLU A 290 6.64 -4.76 -7.43
N MET A 291 6.86 -3.75 -8.29
CA MET A 291 5.79 -3.12 -9.06
C MET A 291 5.09 -4.12 -9.98
N ALA A 292 5.83 -4.93 -10.73
CA ALA A 292 5.29 -5.92 -11.66
C ALA A 292 4.48 -7.01 -10.94
N LYS A 293 4.97 -7.54 -9.82
CA LYS A 293 4.24 -8.48 -8.96
C LYS A 293 2.87 -7.92 -8.58
N ARG A 294 2.82 -6.68 -8.10
CA ARG A 294 1.56 -6.03 -7.68
C ARG A 294 0.63 -5.82 -8.87
N PHE A 295 1.16 -5.36 -10.00
CA PHE A 295 0.39 -5.19 -11.23
C PHE A 295 -0.27 -6.49 -11.66
N VAL A 296 0.46 -7.61 -11.65
CA VAL A 296 -0.10 -8.90 -12.08
C VAL A 296 -1.11 -9.44 -11.05
N LEU A 297 -0.73 -9.51 -9.76
CA LEU A 297 -1.57 -10.13 -8.73
C LEU A 297 -2.83 -9.36 -8.38
N VAL A 298 -2.83 -8.03 -8.52
CA VAL A 298 -3.98 -7.17 -8.18
C VAL A 298 -4.68 -6.66 -9.43
N GLY A 299 -3.94 -6.31 -10.47
CA GLY A 299 -4.47 -5.75 -11.71
C GLY A 299 -4.81 -6.83 -12.73
N ALA A 300 -3.80 -7.42 -13.38
CA ALA A 300 -4.00 -8.31 -14.52
C ALA A 300 -4.90 -9.52 -14.20
N MET A 301 -4.82 -10.06 -12.97
CA MET A 301 -5.69 -11.16 -12.56
C MET A 301 -7.18 -10.80 -12.59
N THR A 302 -7.58 -9.54 -12.46
CA THR A 302 -9.00 -9.13 -12.56
C THR A 302 -9.64 -9.43 -13.92
N LEU A 303 -8.83 -9.61 -14.98
CA LEU A 303 -9.32 -9.94 -16.30
C LEU A 303 -9.79 -11.40 -16.44
N ALA A 304 -9.44 -12.27 -15.49
CA ALA A 304 -9.72 -13.71 -15.50
C ALA A 304 -10.60 -14.15 -14.30
N GLN A 305 -11.48 -13.26 -13.83
CA GLN A 305 -12.36 -13.45 -12.68
C GLN A 305 -13.20 -14.74 -12.76
N GLY A 306 -13.57 -15.27 -11.59
CA GLY A 306 -14.42 -16.45 -11.44
C GLY A 306 -13.74 -17.79 -11.63
N THR A 307 -12.64 -17.87 -12.39
CA THR A 307 -12.00 -19.16 -12.69
C THR A 307 -11.24 -19.75 -11.49
N LEU A 308 -11.22 -21.08 -11.34
CA LEU A 308 -10.29 -21.75 -10.41
C LEU A 308 -8.83 -21.55 -10.85
N VAL A 309 -8.59 -21.49 -12.16
CA VAL A 309 -7.25 -21.29 -12.73
C VAL A 309 -6.62 -20.00 -12.22
N GLN A 310 -7.40 -18.92 -12.07
CA GLN A 310 -6.93 -17.64 -11.56
C GLN A 310 -6.26 -17.74 -10.19
N ILE A 311 -6.88 -18.46 -9.23
CA ILE A 311 -6.34 -18.57 -7.87
C ILE A 311 -5.11 -19.47 -7.80
N TYR A 312 -5.09 -20.56 -8.58
CA TYR A 312 -3.91 -21.41 -8.72
C TYR A 312 -2.74 -20.64 -9.37
N ALA A 313 -3.02 -19.85 -10.40
CA ALA A 313 -2.02 -19.00 -11.05
C ALA A 313 -1.48 -17.92 -10.09
N GLY A 314 -2.35 -17.28 -9.29
CA GLY A 314 -1.94 -16.32 -8.25
C GLY A 314 -1.05 -16.96 -7.18
N THR A 315 -1.36 -18.20 -6.79
CA THR A 315 -0.56 -18.98 -5.82
C THR A 315 0.81 -19.34 -6.41
N LEU A 316 0.84 -19.86 -7.63
CA LEU A 316 2.08 -20.24 -8.32
C LEU A 316 2.98 -19.03 -8.55
N LEU A 317 2.42 -17.89 -8.98
CA LEU A 317 3.17 -16.66 -9.17
C LEU A 317 3.73 -16.14 -7.85
N SER A 318 2.95 -16.18 -6.76
CA SER A 318 3.40 -15.78 -5.42
C SER A 318 4.54 -16.68 -4.90
N ALA A 319 4.45 -17.99 -5.13
CA ALA A 319 5.48 -18.95 -4.76
C ALA A 319 6.76 -18.78 -5.60
N ALA A 320 6.62 -18.57 -6.92
CA ALA A 320 7.74 -18.29 -7.81
C ALA A 320 8.44 -16.98 -7.44
N PHE A 321 7.67 -15.93 -7.10
CA PHE A 321 8.20 -14.67 -6.62
C PHE A 321 8.96 -14.85 -5.29
N MET A 322 8.40 -15.60 -4.34
CA MET A 322 9.08 -15.91 -3.08
C MET A 322 10.42 -16.62 -3.33
N MET A 323 10.45 -17.62 -4.20
CA MET A 323 11.68 -18.33 -4.57
C MET A 323 12.70 -17.37 -5.19
N PHE A 324 12.26 -16.53 -6.13
CA PHE A 324 13.13 -15.55 -6.76
C PHE A 324 13.71 -14.55 -5.76
N GLN A 325 12.90 -14.07 -4.83
CA GLN A 325 13.33 -13.14 -3.78
C GLN A 325 14.34 -13.77 -2.81
N VAL A 326 14.14 -15.04 -2.42
CA VAL A 326 15.09 -15.76 -1.56
C VAL A 326 16.45 -15.93 -2.24
N GLN A 327 16.47 -16.15 -3.56
CA GLN A 327 17.73 -16.27 -4.31
C GLN A 327 18.39 -14.91 -4.58
N ALA A 328 17.59 -13.86 -4.78
CA ALA A 328 18.10 -12.54 -5.12
C ALA A 328 18.65 -11.76 -3.92
N THR A 329 18.16 -12.04 -2.69
CA THR A 329 18.48 -11.31 -1.44
C THR A 329 18.60 -9.80 -1.68
N PRO A 330 17.49 -9.16 -2.10
CA PRO A 330 17.57 -7.87 -2.77
C PRO A 330 17.91 -6.70 -1.85
N TYR A 331 17.70 -6.81 -0.54
CA TYR A 331 17.82 -5.69 0.39
C TYR A 331 19.23 -5.53 0.95
N THR A 332 19.61 -4.28 1.22
CA THR A 332 20.94 -3.98 1.82
C THR A 332 21.11 -4.49 3.26
N ASP A 333 20.01 -4.64 4.02
CA ASP A 333 20.01 -5.20 5.37
C ASP A 333 19.38 -6.60 5.35
N PRO A 334 20.07 -7.65 5.81
CA PRO A 334 19.51 -9.00 5.90
C PRO A 334 18.19 -9.07 6.68
N ALA A 335 17.97 -8.18 7.66
CA ALA A 335 16.72 -8.12 8.39
C ALA A 335 15.53 -7.69 7.50
N ASP A 336 15.77 -6.90 6.45
CA ASP A 336 14.77 -6.55 5.44
C ASP A 336 14.48 -7.76 4.53
N ASP A 337 15.50 -8.52 4.11
CA ASP A 337 15.32 -9.76 3.34
C ASP A 337 14.48 -10.80 4.08
N TYR A 338 14.74 -11.00 5.37
CA TYR A 338 13.96 -11.92 6.19
C TYR A 338 12.50 -11.47 6.33
N LEU A 339 12.26 -10.16 6.53
CA LEU A 339 10.89 -9.64 6.61
C LEU A 339 10.16 -9.81 5.28
N ALA A 340 10.79 -9.45 4.17
CA ALA A 340 10.20 -9.60 2.85
C ALA A 340 9.90 -11.07 2.53
N THR A 341 10.77 -11.99 2.97
CA THR A 341 10.56 -13.44 2.78
C THR A 341 9.41 -13.94 3.63
N ALA A 342 9.34 -13.53 4.90
CA ALA A 342 8.22 -13.84 5.79
C ALA A 342 6.89 -13.30 5.24
N SER A 343 6.86 -12.07 4.72
CA SER A 343 5.68 -11.49 4.07
C SER A 343 5.27 -12.26 2.81
N SER A 344 6.22 -12.70 1.99
CA SER A 344 5.93 -13.52 0.80
C SER A 344 5.41 -14.90 1.17
N PHE A 345 5.95 -15.53 2.22
CA PHE A 345 5.44 -16.78 2.76
C PHE A 345 4.01 -16.64 3.30
N CYS A 346 3.73 -15.57 4.05
CA CYS A 346 2.37 -15.25 4.51
C CYS A 346 1.42 -15.07 3.32
N LEU A 347 1.87 -14.44 2.24
CA LEU A 347 1.06 -14.25 1.03
C LEU A 347 0.71 -15.58 0.35
N VAL A 348 1.68 -16.49 0.21
CA VAL A 348 1.44 -17.84 -0.33
C VAL A 348 0.45 -18.60 0.56
N THR A 349 0.62 -18.49 1.89
CA THR A 349 -0.30 -19.11 2.86
C THR A 349 -1.72 -18.60 2.70
N VAL A 350 -1.90 -17.28 2.57
CA VAL A 350 -3.21 -16.66 2.30
C VAL A 350 -3.83 -17.24 1.03
N PHE A 351 -3.08 -17.33 -0.07
CA PHE A 351 -3.59 -17.90 -1.32
C PHE A 351 -3.97 -19.38 -1.20
N LEU A 352 -3.20 -20.18 -0.46
CA LEU A 352 -3.55 -21.58 -0.17
C LEU A 352 -4.84 -21.69 0.66
N CYS A 353 -5.03 -20.82 1.66
CA CYS A 353 -6.29 -20.75 2.41
C CYS A 353 -7.47 -20.37 1.50
N CYS A 354 -7.27 -19.41 0.60
CA CYS A 354 -8.30 -19.01 -0.36
C CYS A 354 -8.66 -20.14 -1.35
N ILE A 355 -7.71 -20.99 -1.75
CA ILE A 355 -8.01 -22.23 -2.50
C ILE A 355 -8.92 -23.14 -1.67
N GLY A 356 -8.58 -23.37 -0.40
CA GLY A 356 -9.41 -24.16 0.51
C GLY A 356 -10.85 -23.64 0.62
N TYR A 357 -11.03 -22.33 0.80
CA TYR A 357 -12.37 -21.72 0.82
C TYR A 357 -13.12 -21.87 -0.49
N LYS A 358 -12.45 -21.68 -1.63
CA LYS A 358 -13.10 -21.82 -2.95
C LYS A 358 -13.58 -23.26 -3.18
N HIS A 359 -12.84 -24.26 -2.71
CA HIS A 359 -13.28 -25.67 -2.74
C HIS A 359 -14.46 -25.95 -1.81
N ILE A 360 -14.44 -25.43 -0.58
CA ILE A 360 -15.56 -25.60 0.36
C ILE A 360 -16.85 -24.99 -0.20
N ALA A 361 -16.76 -23.78 -0.78
CA ALA A 361 -17.90 -23.12 -1.41
C ALA A 361 -18.47 -23.93 -2.60
N MET A 362 -17.60 -24.52 -3.42
CA MET A 362 -18.05 -25.39 -4.52
C MET A 362 -18.65 -26.72 -4.04
N ALA A 363 -18.11 -27.30 -2.95
CA ALA A 363 -18.66 -28.51 -2.36
C ALA A 363 -20.07 -28.28 -1.80
N ASP A 364 -20.29 -27.15 -1.10
CA ASP A 364 -21.59 -26.79 -0.52
C ASP A 364 -22.70 -26.66 -1.58
N GLN A 365 -22.38 -26.09 -2.76
CA GLN A 365 -23.31 -26.02 -3.88
C GLN A 365 -23.77 -27.40 -4.37
N VAL A 366 -22.88 -28.40 -4.36
CA VAL A 366 -23.20 -29.78 -4.77
C VAL A 366 -23.97 -30.53 -3.69
N GLN A 367 -23.74 -30.21 -2.40
CA GLN A 367 -24.22 -31.00 -1.27
C GLN A 367 -25.63 -30.65 -0.77
N THR A 368 -26.27 -29.61 -1.34
CA THR A 368 -27.71 -29.32 -1.14
C THR A 368 -28.65 -30.49 -1.51
N SER A 369 -28.13 -31.61 -2.02
CA SER A 369 -28.86 -32.84 -2.33
C SER A 369 -28.67 -34.02 -1.34
N GLY A 370 -27.87 -33.90 -0.27
CA GLY A 370 -27.62 -35.03 0.65
C GLY A 370 -27.29 -34.62 2.09
N HIS A 371 -28.11 -35.05 3.05
CA HIS A 371 -27.89 -34.79 4.47
C HIS A 371 -26.69 -35.57 5.04
N THR A 372 -26.07 -34.98 6.07
CA THR A 372 -25.04 -35.50 7.02
C THR A 372 -23.57 -35.45 6.60
N LEU A 373 -22.99 -34.25 6.50
CA LEU A 373 -21.52 -34.02 6.59
C LEU A 373 -21.15 -32.64 7.21
N ASN A 374 -22.08 -31.95 7.90
CA ASN A 374 -21.88 -30.54 8.29
C ASN A 374 -20.76 -30.27 9.32
N ASP A 375 -20.36 -31.24 10.15
CA ASP A 375 -19.41 -30.96 11.24
C ASP A 375 -17.94 -31.01 10.80
N GLU A 376 -17.60 -31.87 9.83
CA GLU A 376 -16.23 -32.00 9.29
C GLU A 376 -15.85 -30.79 8.43
N TYR A 377 -16.77 -30.31 7.58
CA TYR A 377 -16.57 -29.11 6.76
C TYR A 377 -16.48 -27.83 7.61
N LYS A 378 -17.24 -27.73 8.70
CA LYS A 378 -17.15 -26.61 9.65
C LYS A 378 -15.81 -26.56 10.36
N LEU A 379 -15.30 -27.70 10.81
CA LEU A 379 -14.00 -27.77 11.48
C LEU A 379 -12.86 -27.37 10.53
N HIS A 380 -12.90 -27.84 9.28
CA HIS A 380 -11.95 -27.43 8.25
C HIS A 380 -12.04 -25.93 7.97
N GLY A 381 -13.25 -25.36 7.88
CA GLY A 381 -13.45 -23.92 7.74
C GLY A 381 -12.81 -23.10 8.86
N LEU A 382 -12.99 -23.48 10.13
CA LEU A 382 -12.38 -22.79 11.28
C LEU A 382 -10.85 -22.86 11.27
N THR A 383 -10.26 -24.00 10.92
CA THR A 383 -8.79 -24.12 10.82
C THR A 383 -8.22 -23.17 9.78
N LEU A 384 -8.88 -23.03 8.62
CA LEU A 384 -8.50 -22.08 7.58
C LEU A 384 -8.60 -20.62 8.06
N ILE A 385 -9.60 -20.28 8.90
CA ILE A 385 -9.72 -18.93 9.49
C ILE A 385 -8.48 -18.63 10.34
N TYR A 386 -8.12 -19.53 11.25
CA TYR A 386 -6.97 -19.33 12.13
C TYR A 386 -5.65 -19.23 11.34
N ILE A 387 -5.45 -20.05 10.32
CA ILE A 387 -4.26 -19.98 9.45
C ILE A 387 -4.23 -18.64 8.67
N MET A 388 -5.37 -18.19 8.16
CA MET A 388 -5.46 -16.93 7.43
C MET A 388 -5.25 -15.72 8.35
N LEU A 389 -5.83 -15.71 9.55
CA LEU A 389 -5.60 -14.65 10.54
C LEU A 389 -4.14 -14.62 11.00
N THR A 390 -3.55 -15.78 11.30
CA THR A 390 -2.15 -15.86 11.74
C THR A 390 -1.18 -15.40 10.65
N SER A 391 -1.44 -15.67 9.38
CA SER A 391 -0.62 -15.13 8.28
C SER A 391 -0.82 -13.62 8.09
N VAL A 392 -2.04 -13.10 8.22
CA VAL A 392 -2.34 -11.65 8.15
C VAL A 392 -1.63 -10.88 9.28
N PHE A 393 -1.62 -11.41 10.51
CA PHE A 393 -0.91 -10.78 11.64
C PHE A 393 0.57 -11.15 11.70
N GLY A 394 0.98 -12.26 11.08
CA GLY A 394 2.32 -12.82 11.16
C GLY A 394 3.39 -11.89 10.61
N ALA A 395 3.13 -11.22 9.48
CA ALA A 395 4.05 -10.24 8.91
C ALA A 395 4.30 -9.04 9.86
N LEU A 396 3.26 -8.54 10.53
CA LEU A 396 3.38 -7.46 11.53
C LEU A 396 4.10 -7.93 12.79
N ALA A 397 3.73 -9.11 13.30
CA ALA A 397 4.38 -9.69 14.47
C ALA A 397 5.87 -9.91 14.21
N PHE A 398 6.25 -10.43 13.04
CA PHE A 398 7.63 -10.60 12.64
C PHE A 398 8.38 -9.27 12.55
N SER A 399 7.78 -8.24 11.95
CA SER A 399 8.35 -6.89 11.92
C SER A 399 8.54 -6.30 13.33
N ALA A 400 7.61 -6.54 14.25
CA ALA A 400 7.72 -6.10 15.64
C ALA A 400 8.84 -6.84 16.40
N VAL A 401 9.00 -8.15 16.17
CA VAL A 401 10.09 -8.95 16.73
C VAL A 401 11.44 -8.44 16.21
N LEU A 402 11.57 -8.18 14.90
CA LEU A 402 12.79 -7.61 14.33
C LEU A 402 13.12 -6.24 14.95
N LEU A 403 12.13 -5.38 15.16
CA LEU A 403 12.31 -4.10 15.85
C LEU A 403 12.91 -4.30 17.25
N VAL A 404 12.34 -5.21 18.04
CA VAL A 404 12.82 -5.51 19.40
C VAL A 404 14.25 -6.05 19.38
N ILE A 405 14.55 -6.96 18.45
CA ILE A 405 15.90 -7.55 18.31
C ILE A 405 16.91 -6.46 17.92
N GLN A 406 16.61 -5.62 16.93
CA GLN A 406 17.52 -4.56 16.48
C GLN A 406 17.79 -3.54 17.59
N ILE A 407 16.75 -3.10 18.31
CA ILE A 407 16.90 -2.23 19.49
C ILE A 407 17.79 -2.88 20.55
N ALA A 408 17.60 -4.19 20.83
CA ALA A 408 18.41 -4.91 21.81
C ALA A 408 19.88 -5.03 21.38
N VAL A 409 20.14 -5.34 20.12
CA VAL A 409 21.48 -5.49 19.54
C VAL A 409 22.23 -4.16 19.54
N GLU A 410 21.60 -3.07 19.11
CA GLU A 410 22.21 -1.73 19.12
C GLU A 410 22.44 -1.23 20.54
N GLY A 411 21.49 -1.47 21.45
CA GLY A 411 21.67 -1.17 22.87
C GLY A 411 22.88 -1.89 23.45
N ALA A 412 23.08 -3.16 23.10
CA ALA A 412 24.26 -3.93 23.51
C ALA A 412 25.56 -3.39 22.87
N ARG A 413 25.53 -3.01 21.58
CA ARG A 413 26.67 -2.44 20.86
C ARG A 413 27.14 -1.14 21.48
N GLN A 414 26.21 -0.21 21.74
CA GLN A 414 26.51 1.07 22.40
C GLN A 414 27.08 0.89 23.82
N ARG A 415 26.56 -0.10 24.57
CA ARG A 415 27.10 -0.42 25.90
C ARG A 415 28.55 -0.90 25.81
N ARG A 416 28.88 -1.74 24.83
CA ARG A 416 30.27 -2.17 24.56
C ARG A 416 31.17 -0.98 24.20
N ASP A 417 30.71 -0.09 23.33
CA ASP A 417 31.48 1.09 22.92
C ASP A 417 31.72 2.07 24.08
N MET A 418 30.72 2.26 24.95
CA MET A 418 30.88 3.07 26.16
C MET A 418 31.94 2.46 27.09
N LEU A 419 31.88 1.16 27.36
CA LEU A 419 32.86 0.46 28.19
C LEU A 419 34.26 0.57 27.59
N ALA A 420 34.41 0.38 26.28
CA ALA A 420 35.68 0.56 25.57
C ALA A 420 36.20 2.01 25.65
N SER A 421 35.32 3.02 25.59
CA SER A 421 35.70 4.43 25.73
C SER A 421 36.17 4.77 27.15
N LYS A 422 35.52 4.22 28.19
CA LYS A 422 35.93 4.38 29.60
C LYS A 422 37.27 3.69 29.84
N ALA A 423 37.45 2.48 29.35
CA ALA A 423 38.72 1.77 29.43
C ALA A 423 39.87 2.54 28.76
N ARG A 424 39.63 3.15 27.59
CA ARG A 424 40.61 4.04 26.92
C ARG A 424 40.97 5.25 27.77
N ARG A 425 39.99 5.96 28.34
CA ARG A 425 40.24 7.12 29.22
C ARG A 425 41.05 6.75 30.46
N LEU A 426 40.75 5.61 31.09
CA LEU A 426 41.51 5.12 32.23
C LEU A 426 42.97 4.82 31.85
N ARG A 427 43.23 4.20 30.70
CA ARG A 427 44.61 4.00 30.20
C ARG A 427 45.38 5.31 30.01
N TYR A 428 44.78 6.33 29.39
CA TYR A 428 45.43 7.62 29.22
C TYR A 428 45.73 8.31 30.56
N SER A 429 44.82 8.21 31.54
CA SER A 429 45.02 8.80 32.87
C SER A 429 46.13 8.14 33.70
N VAL A 430 46.40 6.86 33.45
CA VAL A 430 47.51 6.12 34.10
C VAL A 430 48.85 6.49 33.46
N VAL A 431 48.88 6.71 32.15
CA VAL A 431 50.11 7.11 31.41
C VAL A 431 50.48 8.58 31.68
N SER A 432 49.52 9.45 31.98
CA SER A 432 49.75 10.89 32.16
C SER A 432 50.14 11.31 33.59
N LYS A 433 50.36 10.37 34.52
CA LYS A 433 50.89 10.72 35.85
C LYS A 433 52.41 10.94 35.75
N PRO A 434 52.94 12.16 35.95
CA PRO A 434 54.37 12.37 36.05
C PRO A 434 54.90 11.61 37.28
N LYS A 435 56.07 10.97 37.11
CA LYS A 435 56.79 10.26 38.17
C LYS A 435 57.25 11.19 39.27
#